data_AF-A0A828XVP6-F1
#
_entry.id   AF-A0A828XVP6-F1
#
_cell.length_a   1.000
_cell.length_b   1.000
_cell.length_c   1.000
_cell.angle_alpha   90.00
_cell.angle_beta   90.00
_cell.angle_gamma   90.00
#
_symmetry.space_group_name_H-M   'P 1'
#
loop_
_entity.id
_entity.type
_entity.pdbx_description
1 polymer ?
#
loop_
_entity_poly.entity_id
_entity_poly.type
_entity_poly.pdbx_seq_one_letter_code
_entity_poly.pdbx_strand_id
1 'polypeptide(L)'
;MASKKKEQIVIIPLSNKGELADAIQSYGVKQREKNRIVSQYNDKMSELQTKLREETKILDEDCYLLGVRIKHFCDENRESLFESGSKTQKLTTGSVSYRDIPASVKTRLTPTLLEKILTNATIYELYKKFIERCGKVFLRVKIELDKDGILSDPVRAKKEFGIEVEAKRERFYVKPTELDAEVEVDAA
;
A
#
# COMPACT_ATOMS: atom_id res chain seq x y z
N MET A 1 -21.46 5.51 8.04
CA MET A 1 -21.12 4.39 7.13
C MET A 1 -22.35 4.13 6.27
N ALA A 2 -22.32 4.52 4.99
CA ALA A 2 -23.46 4.35 4.10
C ALA A 2 -23.65 2.88 3.77
N SER A 3 -24.71 2.27 4.33
CA SER A 3 -25.11 0.90 4.02
C SER A 3 -25.52 0.83 2.56
N LYS A 4 -24.69 0.21 1.71
CA LYS A 4 -25.08 -0.11 0.33
C LYS A 4 -26.28 -1.06 0.40
N LYS A 5 -27.45 -0.54 0.05
CA LYS A 5 -28.68 -1.31 -0.18
C LYS A 5 -28.33 -2.40 -1.21
N LYS A 6 -28.27 -3.66 -0.78
CA LYS A 6 -28.09 -4.80 -1.69
C LYS A 6 -29.31 -4.82 -2.60
N GLU A 7 -29.14 -4.42 -3.85
CA GLU A 7 -30.13 -4.66 -4.89
C GLU A 7 -30.45 -6.16 -4.92
N GLN A 8 -31.73 -6.48 -5.01
CA GLN A 8 -32.21 -7.84 -5.07
C GLN A 8 -31.74 -8.47 -6.39
N ILE A 9 -30.78 -9.40 -6.30
CA ILE A 9 -30.23 -10.11 -7.46
C ILE A 9 -31.29 -11.12 -7.91
N VAL A 10 -31.92 -10.87 -9.06
CA VAL A 10 -32.78 -11.85 -9.73
C VAL A 10 -31.87 -12.85 -10.44
N ILE A 11 -31.89 -14.10 -9.99
CA ILE A 11 -31.11 -15.19 -10.60
C ILE A 11 -31.95 -15.78 -11.74
N ILE A 12 -31.48 -15.60 -12.98
CA ILE A 12 -32.03 -16.28 -14.15
C ILE A 12 -31.19 -17.55 -14.37
N PRO A 13 -31.78 -18.75 -14.22
CA PRO A 13 -31.03 -19.99 -14.37
C PRO A 13 -30.64 -20.23 -15.83
N LEU A 14 -29.45 -20.81 -16.02
CA LEU A 14 -28.98 -21.31 -17.31
C LEU A 14 -29.37 -22.79 -17.44
N SER A 15 -29.83 -23.19 -18.61
CA SER A 15 -30.46 -24.51 -18.82
C SER A 15 -29.52 -25.55 -19.41
N ASN A 16 -28.50 -25.13 -20.18
CA ASN A 16 -27.61 -26.05 -20.89
C ASN A 16 -26.18 -25.49 -21.07
N LYS A 17 -25.26 -26.34 -21.57
CA LYS A 17 -23.86 -25.98 -21.81
C LYS A 17 -23.68 -24.88 -22.88
N GLY A 18 -24.58 -24.78 -23.85
CA GLY A 18 -24.56 -23.72 -24.86
C GLY A 18 -24.86 -22.36 -24.24
N GLU A 19 -25.93 -22.27 -23.45
CA GLU A 19 -26.29 -21.05 -22.69
C GLU A 19 -25.17 -20.63 -21.73
N LEU A 20 -24.46 -21.60 -21.12
CA LEU A 20 -23.28 -21.30 -20.30
C LEU A 20 -22.15 -20.69 -21.14
N ALA A 21 -21.87 -21.22 -22.33
CA ALA A 21 -20.84 -20.69 -23.22
C ALA A 21 -21.19 -19.26 -23.68
N ASP A 22 -22.45 -19.02 -24.06
CA ASP A 22 -22.95 -17.71 -24.47
C ASP A 22 -22.89 -16.70 -23.31
N ALA A 23 -23.19 -17.13 -22.09
CA ALA A 23 -23.08 -16.31 -20.89
C ALA A 23 -21.62 -15.93 -20.59
N ILE A 24 -20.67 -16.87 -20.72
CA ILE A 24 -19.23 -16.61 -20.54
C ILE A 24 -18.71 -15.65 -21.62
N GLN A 25 -19.12 -15.83 -22.88
CA GLN A 25 -18.78 -14.91 -23.97
C GLN A 25 -19.32 -13.51 -23.71
N SER A 26 -20.60 -13.40 -23.34
CA SER A 26 -21.25 -12.13 -23.01
C SER A 26 -20.58 -11.44 -21.82
N TYR A 27 -20.18 -12.20 -20.80
CA TYR A 27 -19.40 -11.70 -19.67
C TYR A 27 -18.06 -11.13 -20.14
N GLY A 28 -17.33 -11.84 -21.01
CA GLY A 28 -16.07 -11.36 -21.57
C GLY A 28 -16.20 -10.08 -22.40
N VAL A 29 -17.25 -9.95 -23.22
CA VAL A 29 -17.54 -8.72 -23.97
C VAL A 29 -17.79 -7.54 -23.03
N LYS A 30 -18.66 -7.72 -22.03
CA LYS A 30 -18.96 -6.68 -21.02
C LYS A 30 -17.74 -6.31 -20.19
N GLN A 31 -16.90 -7.27 -19.84
CA GLN A 31 -15.67 -7.03 -19.08
C GLN A 31 -14.67 -6.19 -19.89
N ARG A 32 -14.52 -6.46 -21.20
CA ARG A 32 -13.67 -5.67 -22.10
C ARG A 32 -14.21 -4.25 -22.29
N GLU A 33 -15.52 -4.10 -22.47
CA GLU A 33 -16.16 -2.78 -22.58
C GLU A 33 -15.95 -1.97 -21.30
N LYS A 34 -16.16 -2.58 -20.13
CA LYS A 34 -15.85 -1.95 -18.84
C LYS A 34 -14.38 -1.52 -18.75
N ASN A 35 -13.45 -2.41 -19.10
CA ASN A 35 -12.02 -2.10 -19.06
C ASN A 35 -11.65 -0.95 -20.00
N ARG A 36 -12.25 -0.90 -21.20
CA ARG A 36 -12.06 0.20 -22.16
C ARG A 36 -12.52 1.54 -21.58
N ILE A 37 -13.71 1.58 -20.97
CA ILE A 37 -14.22 2.79 -20.31
C ILE A 37 -13.30 3.20 -19.17
N VAL A 38 -12.91 2.26 -18.30
CA VAL A 38 -12.00 2.54 -17.18
C VAL A 38 -10.66 3.10 -17.69
N SER A 39 -10.08 2.51 -18.73
CA SER A 39 -8.84 2.99 -19.34
C SER A 39 -8.99 4.43 -19.85
N GLN A 40 -10.05 4.71 -20.62
CA GLN A 40 -10.30 6.07 -21.15
C GLN A 40 -10.40 7.13 -20.06
N TYR A 41 -11.05 6.81 -18.93
CA TYR A 41 -11.15 7.75 -17.82
C TYR A 41 -9.85 7.85 -17.02
N ASN A 42 -9.07 6.77 -16.90
CA ASN A 42 -7.75 6.83 -16.28
C ASN A 42 -6.79 7.72 -17.10
N ASP A 43 -6.84 7.64 -18.42
CA ASP A 43 -6.04 8.50 -19.31
C ASP A 43 -6.41 9.98 -19.11
N LYS A 44 -7.72 10.29 -19.11
CA LYS A 44 -8.22 11.64 -18.81
C LYS A 44 -7.84 12.12 -17.41
N MET A 45 -7.88 11.24 -16.40
CA MET A 45 -7.45 11.57 -15.04
C MET A 45 -5.95 11.91 -15.01
N SER A 46 -5.13 11.19 -15.77
CA SER A 46 -3.69 11.47 -15.89
C SER A 46 -3.43 12.84 -16.54
N GLU A 47 -4.15 13.15 -17.62
CA GLU A 47 -4.07 14.47 -18.28
C GLU A 47 -4.50 15.59 -17.34
N LEU A 48 -5.63 15.44 -16.66
CA LEU A 48 -6.14 16.43 -15.71
C LEU A 48 -5.19 16.64 -14.52
N GLN A 49 -4.60 15.56 -13.99
CA GLN A 49 -3.60 15.66 -12.94
C GLN A 49 -2.33 16.39 -13.42
N THR A 50 -1.95 16.21 -14.68
CA THR A 50 -0.79 16.90 -15.26
C THR A 50 -1.07 18.38 -15.42
N LYS A 51 -2.21 18.76 -16.01
CA LYS A 51 -2.65 20.16 -16.11
C LYS A 51 -2.76 20.84 -14.75
N LEU A 52 -3.37 20.17 -13.78
CA LEU A 52 -3.47 20.68 -12.41
C LEU A 52 -2.07 20.97 -11.83
N ARG A 53 -1.12 20.03 -11.96
CA ARG A 53 0.26 20.24 -11.49
C ARG A 53 0.94 21.40 -12.20
N GLU A 54 0.73 21.57 -13.50
CA GLU A 54 1.32 22.67 -14.27
C GLU A 54 0.75 24.03 -13.84
N GLU A 55 -0.58 24.13 -13.71
CA GLU A 55 -1.27 25.36 -13.30
C GLU A 55 -0.96 25.76 -11.84
N THR A 56 -0.82 24.77 -10.95
CA THR A 56 -0.57 25.03 -9.52
C THR A 56 0.90 25.18 -9.17
N LYS A 57 1.83 24.78 -10.04
CA LYS A 57 3.27 24.79 -9.74
C LYS A 57 3.78 26.14 -9.26
N ILE A 58 3.47 27.22 -9.98
CA ILE A 58 3.94 28.57 -9.64
C ILE A 58 3.34 29.01 -8.30
N LEU A 59 2.05 28.74 -8.09
CA LEU A 59 1.36 29.08 -6.84
C LEU A 59 1.93 28.30 -5.64
N ASP A 60 2.28 27.02 -5.83
CA ASP A 60 2.90 26.20 -4.81
C ASP A 60 4.31 26.70 -4.46
N GLU A 61 5.10 27.08 -5.46
CA GLU A 61 6.43 27.68 -5.28
C GLU A 61 6.35 29.02 -4.55
N ASP A 62 5.40 29.88 -4.91
CA ASP A 62 5.14 31.17 -4.25
C ASP A 62 4.67 30.96 -2.81
N CYS A 63 3.74 30.04 -2.56
CA CYS A 63 3.26 29.71 -1.22
C CYS A 63 4.40 29.18 -0.35
N TYR A 64 5.26 28.32 -0.91
CA TYR A 64 6.42 27.80 -0.20
C TYR A 64 7.40 28.93 0.16
N LEU A 65 7.76 29.79 -0.80
CA LEU A 65 8.67 30.90 -0.57
C LEU A 65 8.11 31.87 0.48
N LEU A 66 6.82 32.21 0.40
CA LEU A 66 6.14 33.03 1.41
C LEU A 66 6.15 32.35 2.78
N GLY A 67 5.88 31.04 2.85
CA GLY A 67 5.95 30.26 4.08
C GLY A 67 7.33 30.29 4.73
N VAL A 68 8.40 30.16 3.93
CA VAL A 68 9.79 30.27 4.40
C VAL A 68 10.08 31.67 4.94
N ARG A 69 9.64 32.72 4.25
CA ARG A 69 9.83 34.12 4.70
C ARG A 69 9.10 34.41 6.01
N ILE A 70 7.85 33.95 6.14
CA ILE A 70 7.06 34.07 7.37
C ILE A 70 7.77 33.33 8.51
N LYS A 71 8.22 32.09 8.26
CA LYS A 71 8.96 31.30 9.25
C LYS A 71 10.24 32.02 9.70
N HIS A 72 11.04 32.54 8.77
CA HIS A 72 12.28 33.26 9.07
C HIS A 72 12.01 34.44 10.00
N PHE A 73 11.01 35.26 9.69
CA PHE A 73 10.63 36.39 10.52
C PHE A 73 10.13 35.95 11.92
N CYS A 74 9.31 34.90 11.99
CA CYS A 74 8.83 34.34 13.26
C CYS A 74 9.96 33.75 14.12
N ASP A 75 10.97 33.14 13.50
CA ASP A 75 12.13 32.58 14.20
C ASP A 75 13.04 33.69 14.78
N GLU A 76 13.26 34.79 14.03
CA GLU A 76 14.06 35.93 14.49
C GLU A 76 13.36 36.77 15.58
N ASN A 77 12.03 36.90 15.49
CA ASN A 77 11.24 37.76 16.38
C ASN A 77 10.44 36.95 17.41
N ARG A 78 10.91 35.74 17.74
CA ARG A 78 10.15 34.77 18.52
C ARG A 78 9.72 35.30 19.89
N GLU A 79 10.62 35.97 20.60
CA GLU A 79 10.35 36.49 21.95
C GLU A 79 9.38 37.69 21.94
N SER A 80 9.38 38.47 20.85
CA SER A 80 8.51 39.64 20.68
C SER A 80 7.10 39.26 20.22
N LEU A 81 7.01 38.24 19.34
CA LEU A 81 5.74 37.84 18.72
C LEU A 81 4.94 36.85 19.55
N PHE A 82 5.58 36.07 20.43
CA PHE A 82 4.91 35.05 21.22
C PHE A 82 5.02 35.39 22.70
N GLU A 83 3.88 35.73 23.31
CA GLU A 83 3.79 35.96 24.75
C GLU A 83 4.33 34.76 25.55
N SER A 84 4.88 35.03 26.74
CA SER A 84 5.50 34.01 27.58
C SER A 84 4.57 32.82 27.84
N GLY A 85 4.87 31.68 27.23
CA GLY A 85 4.11 30.43 27.35
C GLY A 85 3.14 30.12 26.19
N SER A 86 2.87 31.08 25.29
CA SER A 86 2.07 30.82 24.09
C SER A 86 2.95 30.39 22.92
N LYS A 87 2.54 29.33 22.21
CA LYS A 87 3.16 28.90 20.95
C LYS A 87 2.39 29.36 19.72
N THR A 88 1.29 30.11 19.90
CA THR A 88 0.40 30.56 18.82
C THR A 88 0.22 32.07 18.89
N GLN A 89 0.44 32.74 17.76
CA GLN A 89 0.17 34.16 17.59
C GLN A 89 -1.00 34.34 16.63
N LYS A 90 -2.04 35.04 17.08
CA LYS A 90 -3.23 35.36 16.27
C LYS A 90 -3.06 36.74 15.63
N LEU A 91 -3.40 36.84 14.36
CA LEU A 91 -3.38 38.05 13.54
C LEU A 91 -4.78 38.28 12.98
N THR A 92 -5.07 39.49 12.48
CA THR A 92 -6.36 39.80 11.87
C THR A 92 -6.67 38.93 10.64
N THR A 93 -5.63 38.48 9.92
CA THR A 93 -5.75 37.69 8.68
C THR A 93 -5.54 36.19 8.88
N GLY A 94 -5.18 35.73 10.09
CA GLY A 94 -4.88 34.32 10.33
C GLY A 94 -4.09 34.08 11.61
N SER A 95 -3.38 32.96 11.70
CA SER A 95 -2.55 32.65 12.87
C SER A 95 -1.32 31.85 12.49
N VAL A 96 -0.22 32.07 13.21
CA VAL A 96 1.00 31.27 13.13
C VAL A 96 1.20 30.53 14.44
N SER A 97 1.58 29.25 14.38
CA SER A 97 1.76 28.44 15.58
C SER A 97 2.90 27.45 15.45
N TYR A 98 3.71 27.34 16.51
CA TYR A 98 4.60 26.20 16.70
C TYR A 98 3.81 25.08 17.39
N ARG A 99 3.93 23.85 16.87
CA ARG A 99 3.30 22.65 17.45
C ARG A 99 4.36 21.61 17.74
N ASP A 100 4.27 20.99 18.90
CA ASP A 100 5.06 19.80 19.21
C ASP A 100 4.38 18.62 18.54
N ILE A 101 5.11 17.92 17.68
CA ILE A 101 4.64 16.67 17.09
C ILE A 101 5.18 15.55 18.00
N PRO A 102 4.33 14.65 18.53
CA PRO A 102 4.80 13.56 19.37
C PRO A 102 5.79 12.68 18.58
N ALA A 103 6.80 12.16 19.26
CA ALA A 103 7.82 11.32 18.64
C ALA A 103 7.16 10.14 17.92
N SER A 104 7.40 10.01 16.61
CA SER A 104 6.93 8.91 15.79
C SER A 104 8.13 8.09 15.30
N VAL A 105 8.08 6.78 15.51
CA VAL A 105 9.13 5.87 15.05
C VAL A 105 8.82 5.44 13.61
N LYS A 106 9.57 5.97 12.65
CA LYS A 106 9.59 5.47 11.27
C LYS A 106 10.71 4.44 11.12
N THR A 107 10.47 3.19 11.49
CA THR A 107 11.45 2.09 11.28
C THR A 107 10.95 1.06 10.30
N ARG A 108 11.77 0.73 9.29
CA ARG A 108 11.72 -0.55 8.58
C ARG A 108 12.36 -1.62 9.46
N LEU A 109 12.03 -2.89 9.24
CA LEU A 109 12.67 -4.02 9.92
C LEU A 109 14.15 -4.09 9.50
N THR A 110 15.00 -3.39 10.24
CA THR A 110 16.44 -3.36 10.02
C THR A 110 17.10 -4.54 10.76
N PRO A 111 18.29 -4.99 10.31
CA PRO A 111 19.06 -5.99 11.02
C PRO A 111 19.19 -5.65 12.50
N THR A 112 19.53 -4.40 12.83
CA THR A 112 19.66 -3.90 14.22
C THR A 112 18.41 -4.00 15.09
N LEU A 113 17.20 -3.91 14.52
CA LEU A 113 15.94 -4.12 15.23
C LEU A 113 15.68 -5.61 15.45
N LEU A 114 15.98 -6.41 14.43
CA LEU A 114 15.96 -7.87 14.47
C LEU A 114 16.94 -8.41 15.53
N GLU A 115 18.14 -7.84 15.62
CA GLU A 115 19.12 -8.12 16.66
C GLU A 115 18.53 -7.85 18.05
N LYS A 116 17.95 -6.66 18.30
CA LYS A 116 17.30 -6.34 19.58
C LYS A 116 16.12 -7.24 19.94
N ILE A 117 15.30 -7.65 18.96
CA ILE A 117 14.16 -8.58 19.17
C ILE A 117 14.66 -9.97 19.52
N LEU A 118 15.66 -10.45 18.79
CA LEU A 118 16.23 -11.77 18.99
C LEU A 118 17.11 -11.83 20.26
N THR A 119 17.68 -10.72 20.73
CA THR A 119 18.58 -10.67 21.92
C THR A 119 17.91 -11.21 23.19
N ASN A 120 16.58 -11.19 23.29
CA ASN A 120 15.85 -11.79 24.41
C ASN A 120 15.79 -13.33 24.39
N ALA A 121 16.29 -13.98 23.34
CA ALA A 121 16.31 -15.43 23.18
C ALA A 121 17.73 -15.91 22.83
N THR A 122 18.13 -17.04 23.41
CA THR A 122 19.34 -17.84 23.10
C THR A 122 19.52 -18.15 21.60
N ILE A 123 18.48 -17.90 20.80
CA ILE A 123 18.35 -18.10 19.37
C ILE A 123 19.13 -17.04 18.57
N TYR A 124 19.33 -15.82 19.09
CA TYR A 124 20.06 -14.76 18.37
C TYR A 124 21.51 -15.13 18.10
N GLU A 125 22.19 -15.66 19.11
CA GLU A 125 23.60 -16.02 19.04
C GLU A 125 23.86 -17.16 18.04
N LEU A 126 22.98 -18.16 18.02
CA LEU A 126 23.06 -19.27 17.07
C LEU A 126 22.77 -18.79 15.64
N TYR A 127 21.75 -17.95 15.47
CA TYR A 127 21.38 -17.38 14.18
C TYR A 127 22.49 -16.49 13.61
N LYS A 128 23.08 -15.63 14.43
CA LYS A 128 24.17 -14.74 14.04
C LYS A 128 25.40 -15.53 13.58
N LYS A 129 25.82 -16.53 14.35
CA LYS A 129 26.95 -17.41 13.98
C LYS A 129 26.70 -18.17 12.67
N PHE A 130 25.46 -18.58 12.42
CA PHE A 130 25.08 -19.25 11.18
C PHE A 130 25.16 -18.31 9.97
N ILE A 131 24.53 -17.13 10.04
CA ILE A 131 24.60 -16.14 8.95
C ILE A 131 26.03 -15.73 8.67
N GLU A 132 26.84 -15.49 9.71
CA GLU A 132 28.24 -15.07 9.55
C GLU A 132 29.06 -16.13 8.79
N ARG A 133 28.87 -17.41 9.10
CA ARG A 133 29.51 -18.52 8.37
C ARG A 133 29.03 -18.59 6.92
N CYS A 134 27.73 -18.44 6.68
CA CYS A 134 27.18 -18.41 5.32
C CYS A 134 27.71 -17.21 4.51
N GLY A 135 27.80 -16.04 5.13
CA GLY A 135 28.31 -14.82 4.49
C GLY A 135 29.79 -14.92 4.11
N LYS A 136 30.62 -15.62 4.91
CA LYS A 136 32.05 -15.88 4.60
C LYS A 136 32.25 -16.72 3.33
N VAL A 137 31.22 -17.41 2.86
CA VAL A 137 31.22 -18.16 1.60
C VAL A 137 30.21 -17.56 0.60
N PHE A 138 29.91 -16.27 0.74
CA PHE A 138 29.03 -15.49 -0.14
C PHE A 138 27.58 -15.98 -0.23
N LEU A 139 27.10 -16.74 0.76
CA LEU A 139 25.71 -17.21 0.82
C LEU A 139 24.83 -16.24 1.60
N ARG A 140 23.66 -15.89 1.02
CA ARG A 140 22.62 -15.07 1.66
C ARG A 140 21.51 -15.95 2.20
N VAL A 141 21.23 -15.82 3.50
CA VAL A 141 20.12 -16.52 4.17
C VAL A 141 18.90 -15.60 4.25
N LYS A 142 17.76 -16.08 3.73
CA LYS A 142 16.45 -15.42 3.85
C LYS A 142 15.57 -16.33 4.71
N ILE A 143 15.01 -15.81 5.80
CA ILE A 143 14.03 -16.55 6.60
C ILE A 143 12.64 -16.23 6.08
N GLU A 144 11.88 -17.28 5.79
CA GLU A 144 10.48 -17.22 5.41
C GLU A 144 9.67 -18.18 6.30
N LEU A 145 8.37 -17.95 6.39
CA LEU A 145 7.48 -18.87 7.08
C LEU A 145 7.25 -20.09 6.21
N ASP A 146 7.47 -21.28 6.77
CA ASP A 146 7.13 -22.54 6.14
C ASP A 146 5.60 -22.74 6.18
N LYS A 147 4.95 -22.43 5.06
CA LYS A 147 3.50 -22.54 4.90
C LYS A 147 3.03 -23.99 4.89
N ASP A 148 3.81 -24.91 4.33
CA ASP A 148 3.45 -26.32 4.25
C ASP A 148 3.55 -26.98 5.64
N GLY A 149 4.57 -26.61 6.41
CA GLY A 149 4.69 -26.98 7.83
C GLY A 149 3.50 -26.49 8.65
N ILE A 150 3.08 -25.23 8.47
CA ILE A 150 1.89 -24.66 9.13
C ILE A 150 0.62 -25.41 8.74
N LEU A 151 0.48 -25.83 7.47
CA LEU A 151 -0.67 -26.60 7.00
C LEU A 151 -0.69 -28.05 7.50
N SER A 152 0.48 -28.62 7.84
CA SER A 152 0.60 -29.97 8.39
C SER A 152 0.14 -30.08 9.85
N ASP A 153 0.34 -29.02 10.66
CA ASP A 153 -0.14 -28.92 12.03
C ASP A 153 -0.77 -27.55 12.32
N PRO A 154 -1.98 -27.29 11.80
CA PRO A 154 -2.65 -26.01 11.91
C PRO A 154 -3.12 -25.72 13.35
N VAL A 155 -3.31 -26.76 14.17
CA VAL A 155 -3.74 -26.63 15.57
C VAL A 155 -2.60 -26.06 16.40
N ARG A 156 -1.39 -26.60 16.23
CA ARG A 156 -0.19 -26.08 16.89
C ARG A 156 0.16 -24.68 16.40
N ALA A 157 0.10 -24.44 15.08
CA ALA A 157 0.37 -23.12 14.52
C ALA A 157 -0.55 -22.03 15.08
N LYS A 158 -1.84 -22.35 15.28
CA LYS A 158 -2.81 -21.43 15.90
C LYS A 158 -2.59 -21.26 17.39
N LYS A 159 -2.29 -22.33 18.12
CA LYS A 159 -2.17 -22.34 19.60
C LYS A 159 -0.86 -21.72 20.10
N GLU A 160 0.27 -22.04 19.47
CA GLU A 160 1.59 -21.59 19.91
C GLU A 160 2.02 -20.26 19.26
N PHE A 161 1.59 -20.01 18.03
CA PHE A 161 2.06 -18.87 17.24
C PHE A 161 0.95 -17.93 16.75
N GLY A 162 -0.32 -18.21 17.09
CA GLY A 162 -1.45 -17.34 16.73
C GLY A 162 -1.73 -17.27 15.23
N ILE A 163 -1.26 -18.23 14.44
CA ILE A 163 -1.42 -18.21 12.98
C ILE A 163 -2.82 -18.71 12.61
N GLU A 164 -3.66 -17.84 12.08
CA GLU A 164 -4.98 -18.21 11.55
C GLU A 164 -4.84 -18.84 10.15
N VAL A 165 -5.29 -20.08 10.02
CA VAL A 165 -5.34 -20.80 8.75
C VAL A 165 -6.77 -20.76 8.22
N GLU A 166 -6.96 -20.18 7.03
CA GLU A 166 -8.26 -20.22 6.35
C GLU A 166 -8.59 -21.66 5.94
N ALA A 167 -9.84 -22.08 6.18
CA ALA A 167 -10.31 -23.39 5.75
C ALA A 167 -10.28 -23.51 4.21
N LYS A 168 -10.08 -24.74 3.71
CA LYS A 168 -10.23 -25.06 2.30
C LYS A 168 -11.61 -24.60 1.82
N ARG A 169 -11.64 -23.68 0.87
CA ARG A 169 -12.86 -23.21 0.21
C ARG A 169 -12.68 -23.34 -1.29
N GLU A 170 -13.69 -23.87 -1.95
CA GLU A 170 -13.76 -23.87 -3.41
C GLU A 170 -14.07 -22.45 -3.87
N ARG A 171 -13.29 -21.96 -4.84
CA ARG A 171 -13.52 -20.66 -5.48
C ARG A 171 -13.94 -20.92 -6.91
N PHE A 172 -15.08 -20.35 -7.30
CA PHE A 172 -15.55 -20.38 -8.67
C PHE A 172 -14.91 -19.22 -9.44
N TYR A 173 -14.25 -19.53 -10.56
CA TYR A 173 -13.62 -18.55 -11.43
C TYR A 173 -14.23 -18.63 -12.82
N VAL A 174 -14.57 -17.47 -13.39
CA VAL A 174 -14.94 -17.34 -14.82
C VAL A 174 -13.79 -16.62 -15.52
N LYS A 175 -13.13 -17.31 -16.44
CA LYS A 175 -12.07 -16.75 -17.30
C LYS A 175 -12.53 -16.84 -18.75
N PRO A 176 -13.03 -15.74 -19.34
CA PRO A 176 -13.27 -15.68 -20.78
C PRO A 176 -11.97 -15.84 -21.55
N THR A 177 -12.04 -16.42 -22.75
CA THR A 177 -10.88 -16.53 -23.63
C THR A 177 -10.42 -15.14 -24.07
N GLU A 178 -9.15 -14.84 -23.84
CA GLU A 178 -8.44 -13.67 -24.37
C GLU A 178 -7.51 -14.13 -25.50
N LEU A 179 -7.31 -13.27 -26.49
CA LEU A 179 -6.29 -13.49 -27.53
C LEU A 179 -4.98 -12.93 -26.96
N ASP A 180 -4.06 -13.81 -26.59
CA ASP A 180 -2.71 -13.41 -26.22
C ASP A 180 -1.96 -13.02 -27.49
N ALA A 181 -1.61 -11.74 -27.62
CA ALA A 181 -0.79 -11.25 -28.72
C ALA A 181 0.68 -11.50 -28.37
N GLU A 182 1.25 -12.58 -28.89
CA GLU A 182 2.68 -12.83 -28.83
C GLU A 182 3.36 -12.06 -29.96
N VAL A 183 4.31 -11.19 -29.60
CA VAL A 183 5.19 -10.51 -30.55
C VAL A 183 6.57 -11.13 -30.40
N GLU A 184 6.93 -11.99 -31.34
CA GLU A 184 8.31 -12.44 -31.52
C GLU A 184 9.10 -11.32 -32.18
N VAL A 185 10.16 -10.87 -31.51
CA VAL A 185 11.15 -9.95 -32.08
C VAL A 185 12.46 -10.70 -32.20
N ASP A 186 13.09 -10.62 -33.38
CA ASP A 186 14.42 -11.18 -33.58
C ASP A 186 15.42 -10.48 -32.65
N ALA A 187 16.25 -11.27 -31.98
CA ALA A 187 17.38 -10.74 -31.23
C ALA A 187 18.42 -10.18 -32.22
N ALA A 188 18.69 -8.87 -32.13
CA ALA A 188 19.80 -8.23 -32.84
C ALA A 188 21.17 -8.67 -32.28
#